data_AF-A0A7T1MD15-F1
#
_entry.id   AF-A0A7T1MD15-F1
#
_cell.length_a   1.000
_cell.length_b   1.000
_cell.length_c   1.000
_cell.angle_alpha   90.00
_cell.angle_beta   90.00
_cell.angle_gamma   90.00
#
_symmetry.space_group_name_H-M   'P 1'
#
loop_
_entity.id
_entity.type
_entity.pdbx_description
1 polymer ?
#
loop_
_entity_poly.entity_id
_entity_poly.type
_entity_poly.pdbx_seq_one_letter_code
_entity_poly.pdbx_strand_id
1 'polypeptide(L)'
;MTPTREQILAASAGWVAVVLNVLPGLGAGYLYQRRWKAYWITSALATAWFVSGAVLGQNADAAAEAQNQLVGLIGLVLLATVTAAEAGLAVKRVRQSS
;
A
#
# COMPACT_ATOMS: atom_id res chain seq x y z
N MET A 1 11.43 28.86 2.73
CA MET A 1 11.49 27.81 3.77
C MET A 1 10.90 26.54 3.20
N THR A 2 11.58 25.40 3.32
CA THR A 2 11.03 24.10 2.90
C THR A 2 10.14 23.54 4.01
N PRO A 3 8.87 23.18 3.73
CA PRO A 3 7.97 22.66 4.75
C PRO A 3 8.47 21.33 5.32
N THR A 4 8.30 21.14 6.63
CA THR A 4 8.71 19.92 7.34
C THR A 4 7.77 18.75 6.99
N ARG A 5 8.22 17.52 7.26
CA ARG A 5 7.42 16.31 6.98
C ARG A 5 6.05 16.33 7.67
N GLU A 6 6.00 16.83 8.89
CA GLU A 6 4.77 16.96 9.68
C GLU A 6 3.84 18.03 9.11
N GLN A 7 4.38 19.17 8.66
CA GLN A 7 3.58 20.20 7.99
C GLN A 7 2.96 19.68 6.68
N ILE A 8 3.70 18.89 5.91
CA ILE A 8 3.17 18.24 4.69
C ILE A 8 2.06 17.25 5.06
N LEU A 9 2.26 16.41 6.07
CA LEU A 9 1.26 15.44 6.53
C LEU A 9 -0.01 16.09 7.09
N ALA A 10 0.13 17.20 7.83
CA ALA A 10 -0.99 17.95 8.38
C ALA A 10 -1.85 18.58 7.26
N ALA A 11 -1.19 19.13 6.24
CA ALA A 11 -1.82 19.73 5.06
C ALA A 11 -2.41 18.69 4.09
N SER A 12 -1.93 17.45 4.11
CA SER A 12 -2.43 16.37 3.25
C SER A 12 -3.88 15.99 3.56
N ALA A 13 -4.64 15.68 2.51
CA ALA A 13 -5.95 15.08 2.65
C ALA A 13 -5.82 13.58 2.99
N GLY A 14 -6.22 13.20 4.20
CA GLY A 14 -6.16 11.80 4.66
C GLY A 14 -6.94 10.84 3.76
N TRP A 15 -8.07 11.27 3.21
CA TRP A 15 -8.87 10.48 2.27
C TRP A 15 -8.16 10.29 0.91
N VAL A 16 -7.40 11.29 0.43
CA VAL A 16 -6.61 11.17 -0.81
C VAL A 16 -5.50 10.14 -0.61
N ALA A 17 -4.83 10.15 0.54
CA ALA A 17 -3.80 9.17 0.85
C ALA A 17 -4.36 7.73 0.98
N VAL A 18 -5.60 7.59 1.45
CA VAL A 18 -6.33 6.32 1.47
C VAL A 18 -6.63 5.87 0.04
N VAL A 19 -7.28 6.71 -0.77
CA VAL A 19 -7.65 6.39 -2.16
C VAL A 19 -6.42 6.03 -2.98
N LEU A 20 -5.31 6.76 -2.83
CA LEU A 20 -4.09 6.48 -3.59
C LEU A 20 -3.43 5.15 -3.23
N ASN A 21 -3.61 4.62 -2.02
CA ASN A 21 -3.15 3.26 -1.71
C ASN A 21 -4.04 2.17 -2.33
N VAL A 22 -5.23 2.52 -2.80
CA VAL A 22 -6.19 1.63 -3.47
C VAL A 22 -6.09 1.76 -5.00
N LEU A 23 -6.02 2.99 -5.54
CA LEU A 23 -5.91 3.31 -6.97
C LEU A 23 -5.04 4.57 -7.17
N PRO A 24 -3.92 4.52 -7.94
CA PRO A 24 -3.48 3.46 -8.85
C PRO A 24 -2.84 2.23 -8.16
N GLY A 25 -2.65 2.25 -6.85
CA GLY A 25 -2.33 1.05 -6.07
C GLY A 25 -1.14 1.16 -5.12
N LEU A 26 -1.02 0.13 -4.27
CA LEU A 26 0.03 -0.23 -3.30
C LEU A 26 1.16 0.79 -3.11
N GLY A 27 0.94 1.74 -2.21
CA GLY A 27 1.97 2.67 -1.76
C GLY A 27 1.93 4.06 -2.40
N ALA A 28 1.09 4.33 -3.40
CA ALA A 28 1.02 5.68 -3.99
C ALA A 28 0.53 6.75 -2.99
N GLY A 29 -0.25 6.36 -1.97
CA GLY A 29 -0.59 7.27 -0.86
C GLY A 29 0.61 7.67 -0.01
N TYR A 30 1.65 6.83 0.08
CA TYR A 30 2.91 7.19 0.72
C TYR A 30 3.72 8.20 -0.08
N LEU A 31 3.69 8.12 -1.41
CA LEU A 31 4.33 9.14 -2.26
C LEU A 31 3.68 10.51 -2.06
N TYR A 32 2.34 10.55 -1.99
CA TYR A 32 1.60 11.77 -1.67
C TYR A 32 1.98 12.36 -0.30
N GLN A 33 2.19 11.50 0.71
CA GLN A 33 2.64 11.91 2.04
C GLN A 33 4.18 12.07 2.14
N ARG A 34 4.93 11.92 1.05
CA ARG A 34 6.40 11.95 1.01
C ARG A 34 7.07 10.95 1.98
N ARG A 35 6.41 9.81 2.22
CA ARG A 35 6.82 8.71 3.12
C ARG A 35 7.57 7.61 2.36
N TRP A 36 8.72 7.96 1.79
CA TRP A 36 9.54 7.09 0.95
C TRP A 36 9.88 5.72 1.54
N LYS A 37 10.20 5.63 2.84
CA LYS A 37 10.50 4.34 3.49
C LYS A 37 9.31 3.38 3.46
N ALA A 38 8.10 3.88 3.71
CA ALA A 38 6.89 3.06 3.71
C ALA A 38 6.57 2.57 2.28
N TYR A 39 6.71 3.47 1.30
CA TYR A 39 6.59 3.11 -0.12
C TYR A 39 7.51 1.94 -0.50
N TRP A 40 8.82 2.05 -0.22
CA TRP A 40 9.78 1.00 -0.59
C TRP A 40 9.51 -0.34 0.10
N ILE A 41 9.08 -0.33 1.37
CA ILE A 41 8.69 -1.56 2.07
C ILE A 41 7.47 -2.19 1.40
N THR A 42 6.42 -1.41 1.10
CA THR A 42 5.21 -1.91 0.43
C THR A 42 5.53 -2.46 -0.95
N SER A 43 6.37 -1.79 -1.74
CA SER A 43 6.82 -2.28 -3.04
C SER A 43 7.59 -3.59 -2.92
N ALA A 44 8.52 -3.71 -1.96
CA ALA A 44 9.27 -4.94 -1.74
C ALA A 44 8.36 -6.11 -1.34
N LEU A 45 7.40 -5.87 -0.44
CA LEU A 45 6.41 -6.88 -0.02
C LEU A 45 5.50 -7.31 -1.18
N ALA A 46 5.00 -6.35 -1.96
CA ALA A 46 4.17 -6.62 -3.13
C ALA A 46 4.92 -7.47 -4.16
N THR A 47 6.16 -7.08 -4.49
CA THR A 47 7.01 -7.82 -5.41
C THR A 47 7.31 -9.22 -4.90
N ALA A 48 7.68 -9.37 -3.62
CA ALA A 48 7.94 -10.67 -3.01
C ALA A 48 6.69 -11.57 -3.07
N TRP A 49 5.50 -11.01 -2.86
CA TRP A 49 4.23 -11.73 -2.95
C TRP A 49 3.96 -12.23 -4.37
N PHE A 50 4.12 -11.37 -5.38
CA PHE A 50 3.94 -11.76 -6.78
C PHE A 50 4.98 -12.76 -7.26
N VAL A 51 6.25 -12.57 -6.91
CA VAL A 51 7.32 -13.52 -7.28
C VAL A 51 7.08 -14.87 -6.62
N SER A 52 6.71 -14.90 -5.34
CA SER A 52 6.37 -16.14 -4.65
C SER A 52 5.17 -16.83 -5.31
N GLY A 53 4.11 -16.07 -5.64
CA GLY A 53 2.95 -16.59 -6.36
C GLY A 53 3.32 -17.19 -7.73
N ALA A 54 4.16 -16.50 -8.50
CA ALA A 54 4.61 -16.97 -9.81
C ALA A 54 5.47 -18.25 -9.70
N VAL A 55 6.37 -18.34 -8.71
CA VAL A 55 7.20 -19.52 -8.46
C VAL A 55 6.34 -20.71 -8.02
N LEU A 56 5.37 -20.49 -7.13
CA LEU A 56 4.48 -21.54 -6.64
C LEU A 56 3.45 -22.01 -7.70
N GLY A 57 3.12 -21.15 -8.68
CA GLY A 57 2.14 -21.43 -9.72
C GLY A 57 2.69 -22.13 -10.98
N GLN A 58 4.00 -22.32 -11.13
CA GLN A 58 4.63 -22.74 -12.40
C GLN A 58 4.09 -24.04 -13.03
N ASN A 59 3.48 -24.92 -12.23
CA ASN A 59 2.94 -26.21 -12.69
C ASN A 59 1.50 -26.46 -12.18
N ALA A 60 0.77 -25.39 -11.85
CA ALA A 60 -0.60 -25.52 -11.40
C ALA A 60 -1.50 -26.00 -12.55
N ASP A 61 -2.40 -26.95 -12.26
CA ASP A 61 -3.49 -27.26 -13.18
C ASP A 61 -4.50 -26.09 -13.24
N ALA A 62 -5.46 -26.14 -14.18
CA ALA A 62 -6.39 -25.04 -14.40
C ALA A 62 -7.28 -24.72 -13.17
N ALA A 63 -7.59 -25.70 -12.32
CA ALA A 63 -8.37 -25.47 -11.10
C ALA A 63 -7.51 -24.83 -10.00
N ALA A 64 -6.27 -25.30 -9.86
CA ALA A 64 -5.28 -24.73 -8.94
C ALA A 64 -4.85 -23.31 -9.36
N GLU A 65 -4.79 -23.02 -10.66
CA GLU A 65 -4.47 -21.69 -11.19
C GLU A 65 -5.53 -20.65 -10.81
N ALA A 66 -6.83 -20.99 -10.97
CA ALA A 66 -7.92 -20.11 -10.54
C ALA A 66 -7.87 -19.83 -9.02
N GLN A 67 -7.57 -20.85 -8.23
CA GLN A 67 -7.38 -20.70 -6.78
C GLN A 67 -6.17 -19.82 -6.45
N ASN A 68 -5.03 -20.00 -7.13
CA ASN A 68 -3.82 -19.21 -6.94
C ASN A 68 -4.04 -17.73 -7.29
N GLN A 69 -4.79 -17.44 -8.35
CA GLN A 69 -5.16 -16.07 -8.72
C GLN A 69 -6.06 -15.40 -7.66
N LEU A 70 -7.03 -16.14 -7.09
CA LEU A 70 -7.86 -15.65 -5.99
C LEU A 70 -7.02 -15.36 -4.74
N VAL A 71 -6.09 -16.25 -4.38
CA VAL A 71 -5.15 -16.03 -3.27
C VAL A 71 -4.28 -14.80 -3.53
N GLY A 72 -3.79 -14.65 -4.76
CA GLY A 72 -3.05 -13.47 -5.21
C GLY A 72 -3.87 -12.18 -5.00
N LEU A 73 -5.11 -12.14 -5.50
CA LEU A 73 -6.01 -11.00 -5.38
C LEU A 73 -6.33 -10.64 -3.93
N ILE A 74 -6.63 -11.63 -3.09
CA ILE A 74 -6.89 -11.43 -1.66
C ILE A 74 -5.66 -10.81 -0.98
N GLY A 75 -4.46 -11.30 -1.29
CA GLY A 75 -3.21 -10.72 -0.77
C GLY A 75 -3.04 -9.24 -1.14
N LEU A 76 -3.36 -8.87 -2.37
CA LEU A 76 -3.30 -7.48 -2.83
C LEU A 76 -4.33 -6.59 -2.14
N VAL A 77 -5.56 -7.07 -1.99
CA VAL A 77 -6.64 -6.34 -1.29
C VAL A 77 -6.28 -6.11 0.18
N LEU A 78 -5.73 -7.13 0.85
CA LEU A 78 -5.25 -7.01 2.23
C LEU A 78 -4.14 -5.97 2.34
N LEU A 79 -3.15 -6.02 1.46
CA LEU A 79 -2.03 -5.07 1.46
C LEU A 79 -2.51 -3.63 1.19
N ALA A 80 -3.42 -3.44 0.24
CA ALA A 80 -4.03 -2.14 -0.06
C ALA A 80 -4.83 -1.60 1.15
N THR A 81 -5.60 -2.47 1.82
CA THR A 81 -6.41 -2.08 2.98
C THR A 81 -5.53 -1.63 4.15
N VAL A 82 -4.48 -2.39 4.47
CA VAL A 82 -3.55 -2.06 5.56
C VAL A 82 -2.81 -0.76 5.28
N THR A 83 -2.28 -0.60 4.06
CA THR A 83 -1.51 0.61 3.68
C THR A 83 -2.40 1.85 3.62
N ALA A 84 -3.64 1.72 3.15
CA ALA A 84 -4.65 2.77 3.19
C ALA A 84 -4.97 3.20 4.63
N ALA A 85 -5.25 2.24 5.51
CA ALA A 85 -5.55 2.51 6.92
C ALA A 85 -4.37 3.23 7.60
N GLU A 86 -3.15 2.74 7.38
CA GLU A 86 -1.92 3.31 7.96
C GLU A 86 -1.66 4.75 7.47
N ALA A 87 -1.87 5.00 6.17
CA ALA A 87 -1.76 6.34 5.60
C ALA A 87 -2.80 7.31 6.19
N GLY A 88 -4.05 6.87 6.36
CA GLY A 88 -5.11 7.68 6.98
C GLY A 88 -4.84 7.97 8.47
N LEU A 89 -4.42 6.96 9.23
CA LEU A 89 -4.06 7.07 10.65
C LEU A 89 -2.89 8.04 10.86
N ALA A 90 -1.90 8.04 9.98
CA ALA A 90 -0.76 8.95 10.08
C ALA A 90 -1.17 10.43 10.00
N VAL A 91 -2.10 10.78 9.11
CA VAL A 91 -2.64 12.15 9.01
C VAL A 91 -3.41 12.51 10.27
N LYS A 92 -4.27 11.61 10.76
CA LYS A 92 -5.07 11.83 11.98
C LYS A 92 -4.16 12.06 13.20
N ARG A 93 -3.09 11.26 13.35
CA ARG A 93 -2.14 11.39 14.46
C ARG A 93 -1.45 12.75 14.47
N VAL A 94 -0.92 13.19 13.32
CA VAL A 94 -0.25 14.51 13.23
C VAL A 94 -1.20 15.65 13.61
N ARG A 95 -2.45 15.61 13.14
CA ARG A 95 -3.45 16.65 13.46
C ARG A 95 -3.91 16.66 14.91
N GLN A 96 -3.87 15.53 15.61
CA GLN A 96 -4.20 15.44 17.04
C GLN A 96 -3.02 15.84 17.94
N SER A 97 -1.80 15.83 17.41
CA SER A 97 -0.56 16.19 18.11
C SER A 97 -0.06 17.61 17.81
N SER A 98 -0.75 18.33 16.92
CA SER A 98 -0.51 19.75 16.60
C SER A 98 -1.48 20.63 17.39
#